data_AF-A0A3D5BS20-F1
#
_entry.id   AF-A0A3D5BS20-F1
#
_cell.length_a   1.000
_cell.length_b   1.000
_cell.length_c   1.000
_cell.angle_alpha   90.00
_cell.angle_beta   90.00
_cell.angle_gamma   90.00
#
_symmetry.space_group_name_H-M   'P 1'
#
loop_
_entity.id
_entity.type
_entity.pdbx_description
1 polymer ?
#
loop_
_entity_poly.entity_id
_entity_poly.type
_entity_poly.pdbx_seq_one_letter_code
_entity_poly.pdbx_strand_id
1 'polypeptide(L)'
;MAEAVYFWNLRASRKAPFEAKVKRMLKLAGLGAELRSGDLTAVKLHFGEGGGTAHIRPLQLTPLLAFIRKCGAKPFLTDTNTLYVGQRGESVSHCLQAAAHGF
;
A
#
# COMPACT_ATOMS: atom_id res chain seq x y z
N MET A 1 -11.75 24.74 -2.05
CA MET A 1 -12.70 23.92 -1.27
C MET A 1 -11.89 23.06 -0.30
N ALA A 2 -12.43 22.74 0.87
CA ALA A 2 -11.80 21.79 1.78
C ALA A 2 -12.12 20.37 1.31
N GLU A 3 -11.10 19.53 1.19
CA GLU A 3 -11.26 18.12 0.82
C GLU A 3 -11.53 17.26 2.06
N ALA A 4 -12.33 16.21 1.91
CA ALA A 4 -12.61 15.28 2.98
C ALA A 4 -11.40 14.35 3.22
N VAL A 5 -10.82 14.41 4.42
CA VAL A 5 -9.73 13.51 4.84
C VAL A 5 -10.32 12.39 5.69
N TYR A 6 -10.29 11.17 5.16
CA TYR A 6 -10.72 9.97 5.90
C TYR A 6 -9.53 9.37 6.65
N PHE A 7 -9.65 9.24 7.96
CA PHE A 7 -8.64 8.59 8.80
C PHE A 7 -9.30 7.77 9.90
N TRP A 8 -8.47 7.00 10.60
CA TRP A 8 -8.91 6.20 11.72
C TRP A 8 -7.76 5.89 12.68
N ASN A 9 -8.06 5.19 13.78
CA ASN A 9 -7.04 4.52 14.57
C ASN A 9 -6.81 3.08 14.09
N LEU A 10 -5.67 2.50 14.50
CA LEU A 10 -5.29 1.12 14.19
C LEU A 10 -5.99 0.06 15.06
N ARG A 11 -6.88 0.45 15.99
CA ARG A 11 -7.59 -0.52 16.84
C ARG A 11 -8.58 -1.34 16.00
N ALA A 12 -8.54 -2.66 16.14
CA ALA A 12 -9.46 -3.58 15.48
C ALA A 12 -10.32 -4.32 16.53
N SER A 13 -11.52 -4.74 16.16
CA SER A 13 -12.40 -5.57 17.00
C SER A 13 -13.08 -6.64 16.17
N ARG A 14 -13.74 -7.62 16.81
CA ARG A 14 -14.52 -8.64 16.07
C ARG A 14 -15.61 -8.03 15.17
N LYS A 15 -16.22 -6.92 15.60
CA LYS A 15 -17.25 -6.20 14.82
C LYS A 15 -16.65 -5.31 13.71
N ALA A 16 -15.40 -4.88 13.87
CA ALA A 16 -14.69 -4.02 12.94
C ALA A 16 -13.22 -4.48 12.79
N PRO A 17 -12.99 -5.63 12.13
CA PRO A 17 -11.63 -6.13 11.89
C PRO A 17 -10.91 -5.23 10.88
N PHE A 18 -9.58 -5.19 10.95
CA PHE A 18 -8.74 -4.30 10.13
C PHE A 18 -9.14 -4.30 8.65
N GLU A 19 -9.30 -5.46 8.03
CA GLU A 19 -9.68 -5.59 6.63
C GLU A 19 -11.03 -4.94 6.29
N ALA A 20 -12.10 -5.27 7.03
CA ALA A 20 -13.44 -4.71 6.78
C ALA A 20 -13.43 -3.19 6.88
N LYS A 21 -12.64 -2.73 7.84
CA LYS A 21 -12.44 -1.35 8.15
C LYS A 21 -11.69 -0.69 6.94
N VAL A 22 -10.61 -1.28 6.39
CA VAL A 22 -9.85 -0.71 5.25
C VAL A 22 -10.78 -0.61 4.04
N LYS A 23 -11.53 -1.67 3.74
CA LYS A 23 -12.50 -1.70 2.64
C LYS A 23 -13.54 -0.58 2.75
N ARG A 24 -14.02 -0.27 3.97
CA ARG A 24 -14.94 0.84 4.19
C ARG A 24 -14.30 2.19 3.84
N MET A 25 -13.05 2.41 4.27
CA MET A 25 -12.31 3.63 3.97
C MET A 25 -12.08 3.80 2.46
N LEU A 26 -11.65 2.74 1.76
CA LEU A 26 -11.43 2.79 0.31
C LEU A 26 -12.70 3.09 -0.48
N LYS A 27 -13.86 2.58 -0.02
CA LYS A 27 -15.16 2.90 -0.60
C LYS A 27 -15.55 4.37 -0.37
N LEU A 28 -15.37 4.87 0.85
CA LEU A 28 -15.68 6.27 1.19
C LEU A 28 -14.77 7.26 0.43
N ALA A 29 -13.52 6.88 0.22
CA ALA A 29 -12.56 7.64 -0.57
C ALA A 29 -12.81 7.56 -2.09
N GLY A 30 -13.80 6.78 -2.55
CA GLY A 30 -14.15 6.71 -3.97
C GLY A 30 -13.15 5.96 -4.86
N LEU A 31 -12.13 5.30 -4.29
CA LEU A 31 -11.02 4.71 -5.07
C LEU A 31 -11.47 3.77 -6.19
N GLY A 32 -12.59 3.06 -5.99
CA GLY A 32 -13.11 2.14 -7.00
C GLY A 32 -13.54 2.81 -8.30
N ALA A 33 -13.92 4.09 -8.28
CA ALA A 33 -14.31 4.85 -9.47
C ALA A 33 -13.09 5.29 -10.32
N GLU A 34 -11.91 5.33 -9.71
CA GLU A 34 -10.65 5.75 -10.34
C GLU A 34 -9.92 4.59 -11.05
N LEU A 35 -10.37 3.35 -10.84
CA LEU A 35 -9.72 2.15 -11.37
C LEU A 35 -10.52 1.57 -12.52
N ARG A 36 -9.84 1.19 -13.61
CA ARG A 36 -10.45 0.50 -14.75
C ARG A 36 -9.94 -0.92 -14.88
N SER A 37 -10.78 -1.78 -15.43
CA SER A 37 -10.41 -3.17 -15.70
C SER A 37 -9.23 -3.22 -16.66
N GLY A 38 -8.20 -4.00 -16.32
CA GLY A 38 -6.97 -4.13 -17.11
C GLY A 38 -5.86 -3.14 -16.76
N ASP A 39 -6.13 -2.08 -15.99
CA ASP A 39 -5.13 -1.09 -15.62
C ASP A 39 -3.95 -1.71 -14.87
N LEU A 40 -2.73 -1.27 -15.19
CA LEU A 40 -1.57 -1.50 -14.32
C LEU A 40 -1.59 -0.42 -13.23
N THR A 41 -1.85 -0.82 -11.99
CA THR A 41 -2.03 0.11 -10.88
C THR A 41 -0.81 0.10 -9.96
N ALA A 42 0.00 1.15 -10.03
CA ALA A 42 1.12 1.34 -9.11
C ALA A 42 0.60 1.64 -7.70
N VAL A 43 0.92 0.79 -6.73
CA VAL A 43 0.73 1.06 -5.31
C VAL A 43 2.07 1.52 -4.78
N LYS A 44 2.25 2.85 -4.73
CA LYS A 44 3.47 3.45 -4.22
C LYS A 44 3.49 3.41 -2.69
N LEU A 45 4.57 2.90 -2.11
CA LEU A 45 4.77 2.82 -0.66
C LEU A 45 6.26 2.84 -0.33
N HIS A 46 6.60 3.09 0.94
CA HIS A 46 7.96 2.95 1.41
C HIS A 46 8.22 1.53 1.93
N PHE A 47 9.16 0.82 1.31
CA PHE A 47 9.54 -0.55 1.72
C PHE A 47 10.35 -0.61 3.03
N GLY A 48 10.80 0.53 3.56
CA GLY A 48 11.68 0.63 4.73
C GLY A 48 13.16 0.66 4.38
N GLU A 49 13.98 1.00 5.37
CA GLU A 49 15.45 0.99 5.29
C GLU A 49 16.01 -0.24 6.00
N GLY A 50 17.18 -0.71 5.55
CA GLY A 50 17.87 -1.86 6.14
C GLY A 50 18.10 -1.67 7.65
N GLY A 51 17.72 -2.67 8.44
CA GLY A 51 17.79 -2.64 9.90
C GLY A 51 16.65 -1.88 10.60
N GLY A 52 15.75 -1.25 9.84
CA GLY A 52 14.59 -0.53 10.37
C GLY A 52 13.29 -1.33 10.32
N THR A 53 12.43 -1.13 11.31
CA THR A 53 11.07 -1.70 11.36
C THR A 53 9.98 -0.68 11.01
N ALA A 54 10.38 0.54 10.65
CA ALA A 54 9.50 1.65 10.31
C ALA A 54 8.96 1.54 8.87
N HIS A 55 8.31 0.43 8.56
CA HIS A 55 7.66 0.19 7.27
C HIS A 55 6.30 -0.52 7.46
N ILE A 56 5.43 -0.41 6.46
CA ILE A 56 4.14 -1.11 6.49
C ILE A 56 4.42 -2.59 6.32
N ARG A 57 3.79 -3.44 7.15
CA ARG A 57 3.96 -4.89 6.97
C ARG A 57 3.21 -5.35 5.70
N PRO A 58 3.80 -6.21 4.85
CA PRO A 58 3.18 -6.67 3.61
C PRO A 58 1.73 -7.17 3.77
N LEU A 59 1.46 -7.93 4.83
CA LEU A 59 0.11 -8.45 5.14
C LEU A 59 -0.94 -7.35 5.40
N GLN A 60 -0.54 -6.14 5.77
CA GLN A 60 -1.45 -5.01 5.96
C GLN A 60 -1.93 -4.42 4.62
N LEU A 61 -1.24 -4.71 3.51
CA LEU A 61 -1.62 -4.27 2.18
C LEU A 61 -2.63 -5.21 1.50
N THR A 62 -2.75 -6.46 1.98
CA THR A 62 -3.63 -7.46 1.37
C THR A 62 -5.07 -6.96 1.13
N PRO A 63 -5.73 -6.26 2.06
CA PRO A 63 -7.07 -5.71 1.82
C PRO A 63 -7.14 -4.69 0.67
N LEU A 64 -6.11 -3.84 0.53
CA LEU A 64 -6.01 -2.85 -0.53
C LEU A 64 -5.78 -3.52 -1.88
N LEU A 65 -4.81 -4.44 -1.97
CA LEU A 65 -4.49 -5.16 -3.20
C LEU A 65 -5.68 -6.01 -3.66
N ALA A 66 -6.37 -6.67 -2.74
CA ALA A 66 -7.59 -7.43 -3.04
C ALA A 66 -8.72 -6.51 -3.55
N PHE A 67 -8.86 -5.30 -3.00
CA PHE A 67 -9.82 -4.31 -3.49
C PHE A 67 -9.50 -3.88 -4.93
N ILE A 68 -8.25 -3.53 -5.23
CA ILE A 68 -7.83 -3.13 -6.58
C ILE A 68 -8.07 -4.27 -7.58
N ARG A 69 -7.70 -5.51 -7.22
CA ARG A 69 -7.97 -6.69 -8.05
C ARG A 69 -9.46 -6.92 -8.30
N LYS A 70 -10.31 -6.66 -7.29
CA LYS A 70 -11.77 -6.78 -7.44
C LYS A 70 -12.34 -5.77 -8.43
N CYS A 71 -11.70 -4.62 -8.61
CA CYS A 71 -12.04 -3.65 -9.66
C CYS A 71 -11.57 -4.08 -11.07
N GLY A 72 -10.89 -5.22 -11.21
CA GLY A 72 -10.37 -5.72 -12.49
C GLY A 72 -8.98 -5.20 -12.86
N ALA A 73 -8.39 -4.35 -12.02
CA ALA A 73 -7.05 -3.81 -12.23
C ALA A 73 -5.96 -4.77 -11.71
N LYS A 74 -4.71 -4.52 -12.15
CA LYS A 74 -3.52 -5.31 -11.86
C LYS A 74 -2.57 -4.48 -10.99
N PRO A 75 -2.64 -4.60 -9.65
CA PRO A 75 -1.78 -3.83 -8.77
C PRO A 75 -0.34 -4.37 -8.78
N PHE A 76 0.64 -3.47 -8.66
CA PHE A 76 2.03 -3.79 -8.37
C PHE A 76 2.59 -2.82 -7.33
N LEU A 77 3.51 -3.31 -6.49
CA LEU A 77 4.15 -2.49 -5.46
C LEU A 77 5.36 -1.76 -6.06
N THR A 78 5.55 -0.51 -5.68
CA THR A 78 6.71 0.28 -6.14
C THR A 78 7.07 1.35 -5.13
N ASP A 79 8.31 1.80 -5.17
CA ASP A 79 8.79 2.94 -4.39
C ASP A 79 9.70 3.80 -5.29
N THR A 80 9.94 5.04 -4.88
CA THR A 80 10.88 5.94 -5.51
C THR A 80 12.26 5.76 -4.89
N ASN A 81 13.28 5.68 -5.74
CA ASN A 81 14.66 5.60 -5.29
C ASN A 81 15.11 6.89 -4.60
N THR A 82 16.04 6.75 -3.67
CA THR A 82 16.56 7.83 -2.86
C THR A 82 17.77 8.47 -3.52
N LEU A 83 17.99 9.77 -3.27
CA LEU A 83 19.19 10.47 -3.75
C LEU A 83 20.43 10.18 -2.90
N TYR A 84 20.25 9.66 -1.68
CA TYR A 84 21.33 9.31 -0.77
C TYR A 84 21.78 7.87 -0.98
N VAL A 85 23.03 7.61 -0.56
CA VAL A 85 23.64 6.28 -0.60
C VAL A 85 22.92 5.35 0.38
N GLY A 86 22.50 4.19 -0.11
CA GLY A 86 21.80 3.18 0.66
C GLY A 86 21.14 2.15 -0.24
N GLN A 87 20.44 1.19 0.37
CA GLN A 87 19.78 0.10 -0.36
C GLN A 87 18.61 0.56 -1.25
N ARG A 88 18.20 1.83 -1.13
CA ARG A 88 17.14 2.44 -1.93
C ARG A 88 17.65 3.37 -3.03
N GLY A 89 18.98 3.45 -3.22
CA GLY A 89 19.58 4.35 -4.22
C GLY A 89 19.31 3.94 -5.67
N GLU A 90 19.06 2.65 -5.92
CA GLU A 90 18.72 2.12 -7.23
C GLU A 90 17.77 0.92 -7.12
N SER A 91 17.06 0.60 -8.21
CA SER A 91 15.91 -0.30 -8.20
C SER A 91 16.21 -1.75 -7.82
N VAL A 92 17.37 -2.30 -8.21
CA VAL A 92 17.78 -3.68 -7.90
C VAL A 92 17.98 -3.84 -6.39
N SER A 93 18.83 -3.01 -5.77
CA SER A 93 19.03 -3.01 -4.32
C SER A 93 17.73 -2.73 -3.58
N HIS A 94 16.89 -1.85 -4.12
CA HIS A 94 15.61 -1.51 -3.50
C HIS A 94 14.63 -2.69 -3.53
N CYS A 95 14.59 -3.45 -4.63
CA CYS A 95 13.81 -4.69 -4.72
C CYS A 95 14.33 -5.76 -3.74
N LEU A 96 15.65 -5.88 -3.57
CA LEU A 96 16.23 -6.78 -2.58
C LEU A 96 15.87 -6.36 -1.15
N GLN A 97 15.88 -5.05 -0.87
CA GLN A 97 15.45 -4.48 0.40
C GLN A 97 13.96 -4.74 0.67
N ALA A 98 13.11 -4.61 -0.35
CA ALA A 98 11.69 -4.95 -0.26
C ALA A 98 11.51 -6.45 0.05
N ALA A 99 12.20 -7.33 -0.68
CA ALA A 99 12.16 -8.78 -0.44
C ALA A 99 12.62 -9.15 0.97
N ALA A 100 13.68 -8.50 1.48
CA ALA A 100 14.17 -8.71 2.85
C ALA A 100 13.13 -8.32 3.93
N HIS A 101 12.24 -7.39 3.62
CA HIS A 101 11.11 -6.99 4.48
C HIS A 101 9.81 -7.76 4.19
N GLY A 102 9.86 -8.76 3.30
CA GLY A 102 8.78 -9.70 3.02
C GLY A 102 7.74 -9.22 2.02
N PHE A 103 8.06 -8.19 1.22
CA PHE A 103 7.20 -7.69 0.14
C PHE A 103 7.25 -8.58 -1.11
#